data_AF-B9GRM7-F1
#
_entry.id   AF-B9GRM7-F1
#
_cell.length_a   1.000
_cell.length_b   1.000
_cell.length_c   1.000
_cell.angle_alpha   90.00
_cell.angle_beta   90.00
_cell.angle_gamma   90.00
#
_symmetry.space_group_name_H-M   'P 1'
#
loop_
_entity.id
_entity.type
_entity.pdbx_description
1 polymer ?
#
loop_
_entity_poly.entity_id
_entity_poly.type
_entity_poly.pdbx_seq_one_letter_code
_entity_poly.pdbx_strand_id
1 'polypeptide(L)'
;MQGLVQGVRSCQETLRVAILRHPHVRDIIERRKILSHSGCVTSSPPVGEKGLENLTVADVLVTKGEEKLGSWLWCRTTDTVYDAVKNMAQNNIGSLVVLGERELIAGIITERDYLRKIIAQGRSSKYTRVGEIMTDENKLITVASDTNILQQ
;
A
#
# COMPACT_ATOMS: atom_id res chain seq x y z
N MET A 1 32.70 -65.91 -22.35
CA MET A 1 31.76 -66.88 -21.75
C MET A 1 30.57 -66.08 -21.23
N GLN A 2 29.49 -66.02 -22.01
CA GLN A 2 28.13 -66.52 -21.66
C GLN A 2 27.53 -65.75 -20.45
N GLY A 3 26.41 -65.04 -20.51
CA GLY A 3 25.27 -64.98 -21.42
C GLY A 3 23.98 -64.90 -20.57
N LEU A 4 23.03 -64.03 -20.94
CA LEU A 4 21.59 -64.02 -20.55
C LEU A 4 21.27 -63.79 -19.04
N VAL A 5 20.29 -62.99 -18.60
CA VAL A 5 18.87 -62.90 -18.98
C VAL A 5 18.27 -61.52 -18.61
N GLN A 6 17.35 -61.09 -19.49
CA GLN A 6 16.33 -60.03 -19.52
C GLN A 6 15.91 -59.26 -18.25
N GLY A 7 15.50 -58.00 -18.49
CA GLY A 7 14.74 -57.20 -17.53
C GLY A 7 14.08 -55.92 -18.06
N VAL A 8 13.43 -55.97 -19.23
CA VAL A 8 12.17 -55.23 -19.54
C VAL A 8 12.17 -53.68 -19.53
N ARG A 9 12.10 -53.15 -20.76
CA ARG A 9 11.31 -51.98 -21.26
C ARG A 9 11.62 -50.60 -20.67
N SER A 10 11.59 -49.51 -21.43
CA SER A 10 11.46 -49.23 -22.86
C SER A 10 11.47 -47.70 -22.95
N CYS A 11 12.13 -47.18 -23.98
CA CYS A 11 11.85 -45.96 -24.74
C CYS A 11 10.79 -44.97 -24.21
N GLN A 12 10.93 -43.67 -24.32
CA GLN A 12 11.86 -42.81 -25.06
C GLN A 12 11.51 -41.37 -24.65
N GLU A 13 12.52 -40.51 -24.67
CA GLU A 13 12.51 -39.18 -25.31
C GLU A 13 11.15 -38.60 -25.72
N THR A 14 10.88 -37.34 -25.35
CA THR A 14 11.09 -36.17 -26.24
C THR A 14 10.42 -34.93 -25.65
N LEU A 15 11.17 -33.83 -25.62
CA LEU A 15 10.75 -32.45 -25.39
C LEU A 15 9.41 -32.08 -26.06
N ARG A 16 8.57 -31.30 -25.35
CA ARG A 16 7.64 -30.36 -26.00
C ARG A 16 7.43 -29.08 -25.19
N VAL A 17 7.77 -27.97 -25.84
CA VAL A 17 7.10 -26.66 -25.75
C VAL A 17 5.72 -26.79 -26.42
N ALA A 18 4.64 -26.31 -25.76
CA ALA A 18 3.34 -25.95 -26.36
C ALA A 18 2.49 -25.24 -25.28
N ILE A 19 2.24 -23.93 -25.35
CA ILE A 19 1.08 -23.27 -25.99
C ILE A 19 -0.28 -23.93 -25.70
N LEU A 20 -1.06 -23.30 -24.81
CA LEU A 20 -2.54 -23.37 -24.73
C LEU A 20 -3.02 -21.94 -24.40
N ARG A 21 -3.39 -21.14 -25.42
CA ARG A 21 -4.77 -20.88 -25.89
C ARG A 21 -5.77 -20.55 -24.77
N HIS A 22 -6.22 -19.28 -24.73
CA HIS A 22 -7.39 -18.79 -24.01
C HIS A 22 -8.69 -19.52 -24.40
N PRO A 23 -9.69 -19.52 -23.49
CA PRO A 23 -10.88 -18.71 -23.76
C PRO A 23 -11.41 -17.91 -22.55
N HIS A 24 -12.14 -16.86 -22.91
CA HIS A 24 -12.89 -15.88 -22.12
C HIS A 24 -14.02 -16.51 -21.28
N VAL A 25 -14.11 -16.19 -19.98
CA VAL A 25 -15.33 -16.41 -19.18
C VAL A 25 -15.57 -15.19 -18.30
N ARG A 26 -16.66 -14.48 -18.60
CA ARG A 26 -17.36 -13.55 -17.72
C ARG A 26 -17.94 -14.36 -16.56
N ASP A 27 -17.86 -13.83 -15.34
CA ASP A 27 -18.81 -14.00 -14.22
C ASP A 27 -18.08 -14.11 -12.87
N ILE A 28 -17.91 -12.97 -12.21
CA ILE A 28 -17.98 -12.90 -10.73
C ILE A 28 -19.13 -11.94 -10.41
N ILE A 29 -20.32 -12.43 -10.74
CA ILE A 29 -21.56 -12.45 -9.95
C ILE A 29 -21.49 -11.55 -8.71
N GLU A 30 -22.12 -10.38 -8.69
CA GLU A 30 -23.57 -10.23 -8.44
C GLU A 30 -24.06 -11.11 -7.27
N ARG A 31 -23.58 -10.81 -6.06
CA ARG A 31 -24.23 -11.24 -4.81
C ARG A 31 -24.87 -10.06 -4.09
N ARG A 32 -25.68 -9.27 -4.81
CA ARG A 32 -26.67 -8.37 -4.20
C ARG A 32 -28.07 -8.88 -4.51
N LYS A 33 -28.83 -9.13 -3.43
CA LYS A 33 -30.22 -9.64 -3.38
C LYS A 33 -30.28 -11.14 -3.69
N ILE A 34 -30.81 -12.00 -2.83
CA ILE A 34 -32.11 -11.98 -2.16
C ILE A 34 -32.01 -12.87 -0.91
N LEU A 35 -32.54 -12.43 0.23
CA LEU A 35 -33.44 -13.23 1.10
C LEU A 35 -33.99 -12.34 2.22
N SER A 36 -35.31 -12.24 2.22
CA SER A 36 -36.17 -11.46 3.10
C SER A 36 -36.50 -12.18 4.40
N HIS A 37 -36.78 -11.37 5.43
CA HIS A 37 -37.62 -11.66 6.59
C HIS A 37 -37.08 -12.59 7.70
N SER A 38 -36.43 -11.98 8.69
CA SER A 38 -36.81 -12.14 10.11
C SER A 38 -36.24 -10.99 10.92
N GLY A 39 -37.11 -10.31 11.66
CA GLY A 39 -36.73 -9.22 12.54
C GLY A 39 -35.78 -9.73 13.63
N CYS A 40 -34.67 -9.04 13.78
CA CYS A 40 -33.89 -9.08 15.00
C CYS A 40 -33.64 -7.62 15.39
N VAL A 41 -34.32 -7.19 16.44
CA VAL A 41 -34.01 -5.95 17.15
C VAL A 41 -32.68 -6.19 17.84
N THR A 42 -31.58 -5.93 17.14
CA THR A 42 -30.30 -5.70 17.79
C THR A 42 -30.28 -4.22 18.14
N SER A 43 -30.54 -3.89 19.40
CA SER A 43 -30.20 -2.58 19.95
C SER A 43 -28.68 -2.47 19.97
N SER A 44 -28.08 -2.14 18.84
CA SER A 44 -26.72 -1.63 18.80
C SER A 44 -26.68 -0.34 19.63
N PRO A 45 -25.64 -0.12 20.45
CA PRO A 45 -25.44 1.19 21.07
C PRO A 45 -25.38 2.22 19.93
N PRO A 46 -25.99 3.42 20.10
CA PRO A 46 -25.98 4.42 19.05
C PRO A 46 -24.56 5.01 19.00
N VAL A 47 -23.67 4.36 18.26
CA VAL A 47 -22.64 5.09 17.53
C VAL A 47 -23.46 5.95 16.59
N GLY A 48 -23.75 7.18 17.02
CA GLY A 48 -24.53 8.11 16.23
C GLY A 48 -23.92 8.11 14.84
N GLU A 49 -24.70 7.72 13.84
CA GLU A 49 -24.32 7.79 12.45
C GLU A 49 -24.07 9.26 12.15
N LYS A 50 -22.84 9.72 12.41
CA LYS A 50 -22.41 11.06 12.00
C LYS A 50 -22.49 11.03 10.49
N GLY A 51 -23.46 11.76 9.94
CA GLY A 51 -23.50 12.03 8.51
C GLY A 51 -22.17 12.63 8.05
N LEU A 52 -21.91 12.54 6.76
CA LEU A 52 -20.66 13.02 6.14
C LEU A 52 -20.37 14.49 6.51
N GLU A 53 -21.44 15.27 6.71
CA GLU A 53 -21.44 16.67 7.13
C GLU A 53 -20.94 16.92 8.56
N ASN A 54 -20.86 15.89 9.41
CA ASN A 54 -20.39 15.98 10.80
C ASN A 54 -19.18 15.06 11.07
N LEU A 55 -18.70 14.33 10.06
CA LEU A 55 -17.54 13.44 10.19
C LEU A 55 -16.24 14.25 10.19
N THR A 56 -15.42 14.09 11.23
CA THR A 56 -14.14 14.79 11.36
C THR A 56 -12.97 13.96 10.86
N VAL A 57 -11.84 14.61 10.59
CA VAL A 57 -10.57 13.92 10.27
C VAL A 57 -10.18 12.94 11.40
N ALA A 58 -10.39 13.30 12.67
CA ALA A 58 -10.14 12.45 13.82
C ALA A 58 -10.94 11.15 13.75
N ASP A 59 -12.25 11.24 13.44
CA ASP A 59 -13.14 10.07 13.31
C ASP A 59 -12.60 9.12 12.23
N VAL A 60 -12.09 9.65 11.11
CA VAL A 60 -11.46 8.85 10.04
C VAL A 60 -10.15 8.22 10.51
N LEU A 61 -9.29 8.96 11.19
CA LEU A 61 -7.98 8.48 11.62
C LEU A 61 -8.07 7.34 12.64
N VAL A 62 -9.10 7.33 13.50
CA VAL A 62 -9.34 6.23 14.45
C VAL A 62 -9.54 4.89 13.73
N THR A 63 -10.17 4.89 12.55
CA THR A 63 -10.38 3.66 11.77
C THR A 63 -9.10 3.08 11.17
N LYS A 64 -8.02 3.87 11.05
CA LYS A 64 -6.79 3.48 10.36
C LYS A 64 -5.75 2.78 11.26
N GLY A 65 -6.14 2.23 12.41
CA GLY A 65 -5.18 1.83 13.46
C GLY A 65 -5.33 0.48 14.15
N GLU A 66 -6.29 -0.40 13.79
CA GLU A 66 -6.57 -1.57 14.64
C GLU A 66 -5.55 -2.73 14.52
N GLU A 67 -4.92 -2.97 13.36
CA GLU A 67 -4.10 -4.18 13.18
C GLU A 67 -2.58 -3.98 13.17
N LYS A 68 -2.13 -2.72 13.10
CA LYS A 68 -0.76 -2.26 13.35
C LYS A 68 -0.74 -0.75 13.09
N LEU A 69 -0.19 0.00 14.05
CA LEU A 69 0.40 1.32 13.80
C LEU A 69 -0.57 2.52 13.71
N GLY A 70 -1.05 2.97 14.87
CA GLY A 70 -1.28 4.41 15.13
C GLY A 70 0.01 5.24 15.20
N SER A 71 1.10 4.75 14.58
CA SER A 71 2.39 5.43 14.53
C SER A 71 2.58 5.92 13.10
N TRP A 72 2.50 7.25 12.95
CA TRP A 72 2.96 7.92 11.75
C TRP A 72 4.37 7.46 11.45
N LEU A 73 4.63 7.02 10.21
CA LEU A 73 5.99 6.70 9.80
C LEU A 73 6.64 7.96 9.24
N TRP A 74 7.88 8.17 9.67
CA TRP A 74 8.67 9.34 9.34
C TRP A 74 10.09 8.95 9.00
N CYS A 75 10.79 9.87 8.35
CA CYS A 75 12.22 9.79 8.07
C CYS A 75 12.87 11.15 8.32
N ARG A 76 14.19 11.22 8.36
CA ARG A 76 14.93 12.46 8.55
C ARG A 76 15.34 13.06 7.22
N THR A 77 15.53 14.39 7.18
CA THR A 77 16.11 15.08 6.02
C THR A 77 17.47 14.50 5.59
N THR A 78 18.22 13.96 6.55
CA THR A 78 19.54 13.35 6.38
C THR A 78 19.50 11.89 5.95
N ASP A 79 18.35 11.23 5.92
CA ASP A 79 18.28 9.83 5.49
C ASP A 79 18.50 9.72 3.98
N THR A 80 18.94 8.55 3.52
CA THR A 80 19.03 8.31 2.08
C THR A 80 17.63 8.08 1.52
N VAL A 81 17.42 8.46 0.26
CA VAL A 81 16.16 8.17 -0.42
C VAL A 81 15.91 6.67 -0.52
N TYR A 82 16.98 5.87 -0.64
CA TYR A 82 16.88 4.41 -0.62
C TYR A 82 16.25 3.90 0.68
N ASP A 83 16.69 4.36 1.84
CA ASP A 83 16.17 3.92 3.13
C ASP A 83 14.70 4.35 3.32
N ALA A 84 14.37 5.57 2.90
CA ALA A 84 12.99 6.07 2.93
C ALA A 84 12.05 5.20 2.07
N VAL A 85 12.42 4.90 0.83
CA VAL A 85 11.59 4.08 -0.07
C VAL A 85 11.54 2.61 0.39
N LYS A 86 12.62 2.10 0.97
CA LYS A 86 12.62 0.76 1.59
C LYS A 86 11.63 0.71 2.76
N ASN A 87 11.60 1.73 3.61
CA ASN A 87 10.65 1.84 4.72
C ASN A 87 9.20 1.89 4.21
N MET A 88 8.94 2.69 3.16
CA MET A 88 7.65 2.74 2.47
C MET A 88 7.18 1.36 2.00
N ALA A 89 8.04 0.62 1.29
CA ALA A 89 7.72 -0.70 0.77
C ALA A 89 7.48 -1.74 1.88
N GLN A 90 8.28 -1.71 2.94
CA GLN A 90 8.16 -2.64 4.07
C GLN A 90 6.85 -2.47 4.85
N ASN A 91 6.34 -1.24 4.92
CA ASN A 91 5.12 -0.90 5.65
C ASN A 91 3.89 -0.74 4.74
N ASN A 92 4.03 -0.98 3.43
CA ASN A 92 2.97 -0.80 2.44
C ASN A 92 2.33 0.60 2.47
N ILE A 93 3.16 1.64 2.54
CA ILE A 93 2.76 3.05 2.54
C ILE A 93 3.43 3.83 1.40
N GLY A 94 2.73 4.83 0.85
CA GLY A 94 3.23 5.62 -0.29
C GLY A 94 3.86 6.96 0.06
N SER A 95 3.93 7.31 1.35
CA SER A 95 4.44 8.61 1.81
C SER A 95 4.98 8.56 3.23
N LEU A 96 5.97 9.38 3.51
CA LEU A 96 6.54 9.59 4.85
C LEU A 96 6.57 11.07 5.18
N VAL A 97 6.28 11.40 6.44
CA VAL A 97 6.57 12.72 6.99
C VAL A 97 8.09 12.85 7.13
N VAL A 98 8.65 13.99 6.75
CA VAL A 98 10.07 14.25 6.89
C VAL A 98 10.28 15.17 8.08
N LEU A 99 11.07 14.71 9.04
CA LEU A 99 11.50 15.51 10.19
C LEU A 99 12.88 16.12 9.94
N GLY A 100 13.01 17.40 10.24
CA GLY A 100 14.26 18.15 10.18
C GLY A 100 15.02 18.11 11.51
N GLU A 101 15.67 19.23 11.81
CA GLU A 101 16.29 19.44 13.11
C GLU A 101 15.22 19.56 14.21
N ARG A 102 15.56 19.14 15.43
CA ARG A 102 14.68 19.26 16.62
C ARG A 102 13.30 18.61 16.44
N GLU A 103 13.20 17.59 15.58
CA GLU A 103 11.96 16.84 15.32
C GLU A 103 10.81 17.68 14.73
N LEU A 104 11.13 18.85 14.16
CA LEU A 104 10.16 19.68 13.46
C LEU A 104 9.86 19.10 12.08
N ILE A 105 8.62 19.27 11.61
CA ILE A 105 8.21 18.86 10.26
C ILE A 105 8.97 19.72 9.26
N ALA A 106 9.78 19.08 8.42
CA ALA A 106 10.50 19.74 7.34
C ALA A 106 9.82 19.56 5.98
N GLY A 107 8.95 18.54 5.84
CA GLY A 107 8.32 18.24 4.57
C GLY A 107 7.60 16.90 4.53
N ILE A 108 7.25 16.49 3.30
CA ILE A 108 6.74 15.16 2.99
C ILE A 108 7.47 14.59 1.78
N ILE A 109 7.73 13.28 1.78
CA ILE A 109 8.27 12.56 0.63
C ILE A 109 7.28 11.47 0.21
N THR A 110 7.04 11.35 -1.09
CA THR A 110 6.13 10.37 -1.67
C THR A 110 6.84 9.44 -2.66
N GLU A 111 6.24 8.30 -2.99
CA GLU A 111 6.72 7.42 -4.07
C GLU A 111 6.87 8.18 -5.40
N ARG A 112 5.97 9.13 -5.66
CA ARG A 112 6.01 9.95 -6.87
C ARG A 112 7.23 10.85 -6.92
N ASP A 113 7.68 11.36 -5.78
CA ASP A 113 8.93 12.12 -5.68
C ASP A 113 10.12 11.23 -6.05
N TYR A 114 10.16 9.99 -5.56
CA TYR A 114 11.20 9.03 -5.95
C TYR A 114 11.21 8.76 -7.46
N LEU A 115 10.05 8.45 -8.05
CA LEU A 115 9.96 8.17 -9.49
C LEU A 115 10.41 9.36 -10.34
N ARG A 116 9.96 10.58 -10.00
CA ARG A 116 10.22 11.78 -10.80
C ARG A 116 11.59 12.40 -10.56
N LYS A 117 12.05 12.44 -9.31
CA LYS A 117 13.27 13.16 -8.92
C LYS A 117 14.49 12.25 -8.82
N ILE A 118 14.33 10.93 -8.73
CA ILE A 118 15.46 9.99 -8.76
C ILE A 118 15.53 9.26 -10.10
N ILE A 119 14.53 8.44 -10.41
CA ILE A 119 14.58 7.54 -11.58
C ILE A 119 14.57 8.33 -12.87
N ALA A 120 13.60 9.23 -13.06
CA ALA A 120 13.48 10.01 -14.28
C ALA A 120 14.65 11.01 -14.49
N GLN A 121 15.38 11.36 -13.42
CA GLN A 121 16.55 12.26 -13.47
C GLN A 121 17.89 11.51 -13.45
N GLY A 122 17.89 10.17 -13.38
CA GLY A 122 19.12 9.37 -13.32
C GLY A 122 19.98 9.58 -12.05
N ARG A 123 19.39 10.04 -10.95
CA ARG A 123 20.10 10.20 -9.67
C ARG A 123 20.22 8.86 -8.94
N SER A 124 21.23 8.72 -8.08
CA SER A 124 21.38 7.55 -7.21
C SER A 124 20.65 7.76 -5.89
N SER A 125 19.66 6.92 -5.58
CA SER A 125 18.92 6.96 -4.31
C SER A 125 19.77 6.63 -3.09
N LYS A 126 20.90 5.94 -3.27
CA LYS A 126 21.82 5.59 -2.20
C LYS A 126 22.67 6.77 -1.73
N TYR A 127 22.87 7.77 -2.59
CA TYR A 127 23.70 8.95 -2.29
C TYR A 127 22.89 10.24 -2.18
N THR A 128 21.65 10.24 -2.66
CA THR A 128 20.73 11.38 -2.55
C THR A 128 20.05 11.36 -1.18
N ARG A 129 20.00 12.51 -0.51
CA ARG A 129 19.29 12.69 0.75
C ARG A 129 17.80 13.00 0.52
N VAL A 130 16.97 12.59 1.47
CA VAL A 130 15.52 12.88 1.44
C VAL A 130 15.27 14.39 1.34
N GLY A 131 16.01 15.21 2.09
CA GLY A 131 15.88 16.66 2.07
C GLY A 131 16.10 17.31 0.70
N GLU A 132 16.81 16.64 -0.22
CA GLU A 132 17.04 17.17 -1.57
C GLU A 132 15.86 16.95 -2.54
N ILE A 133 14.91 16.07 -2.18
CA ILE A 133 13.81 15.69 -3.08
C ILE A 133 12.42 15.78 -2.43
N MET A 134 12.33 16.00 -1.12
CA MET A 134 11.03 16.14 -0.45
C MET A 134 10.26 17.36 -0.97
N THR A 135 8.97 17.40 -0.66
CA THR A 135 8.19 18.63 -0.73
C THR A 135 8.37 19.37 0.59
N ASP A 136 8.90 20.59 0.50
CA ASP A 136 9.22 21.44 1.67
C ASP A 136 7.99 21.80 2.49
N GLU A 137 8.20 22.07 3.78
CA GLU A 137 7.24 22.60 4.76
C GLU A 137 6.34 23.70 4.18
N ASN A 138 6.91 24.68 3.48
CA ASN A 138 6.19 25.84 2.96
C ASN A 138 5.17 25.52 1.85
N LYS A 139 5.17 24.29 1.33
CA LYS A 139 4.22 23.80 0.32
C LYS A 139 3.26 22.77 0.90
N LEU A 140 3.37 22.46 2.19
CA LEU A 140 2.46 21.52 2.84
C LEU A 140 1.09 22.16 3.05
N ILE A 141 0.07 21.34 2.86
CA ILE A 141 -1.30 21.64 3.27
C ILE A 141 -1.59 20.70 4.43
N THR A 142 -1.98 21.26 5.57
CA THR A 142 -2.27 20.52 6.80
C THR A 142 -3.69 20.80 7.24
N VAL A 143 -4.38 19.78 7.73
CA VAL A 143 -5.74 19.87 8.30
C VAL A 143 -5.70 19.44 9.76
N ALA A 144 -6.45 20.15 10.60
CA ALA A 144 -6.59 19.79 12.01
C ALA A 144 -7.53 18.59 12.17
N SER A 145 -7.36 17.82 13.24
CA SER A 145 -8.12 16.58 13.44
C SER A 145 -9.61 16.82 13.69
N ASP A 146 -9.99 17.99 14.19
CA ASP A 146 -11.37 18.45 14.39
C ASP A 146 -12.04 18.97 13.11
N THR A 147 -11.29 19.14 12.02
CA THR A 147 -11.81 19.63 10.74
C THR A 147 -12.78 18.62 10.14
N ASN A 148 -13.92 19.10 9.61
CA ASN A 148 -14.86 18.27 8.88
C ASN A 148 -14.29 17.87 7.51
N ILE A 149 -14.53 16.63 7.08
CA ILE A 149 -13.96 16.09 5.84
C ILE A 149 -14.46 16.75 4.54
N LEU A 150 -15.55 17.53 4.59
CA LEU A 150 -16.10 18.25 3.44
C LEU A 150 -15.65 19.71 3.36
N GLN A 151 -14.97 20.23 4.38
CA GLN A 151 -14.40 21.57 4.33
C GLN A 151 -13.02 21.52 3.67
N GLN A 152 -12.82 22.36 2.65
CA GLN A 152 -11.54 22.59 1.96
C GLN A 152 -10.99 23.98 2.30
#